data_AF-A7H3P8-F1
#
_entry.id   AF-A7H3P8-F1
#
_cell.length_a   1.000
_cell.length_b   1.000
_cell.length_c   1.000
_cell.angle_alpha   90.00
_cell.angle_beta   90.00
_cell.angle_gamma   90.00
#
_symmetry.space_group_name_H-M   'P 1'
#
loop_
_entity.id
_entity.type
_entity.pdbx_description
1 polymer ?
#
loop_
_entity_poly.entity_id
_entity_poly.type
_entity_poly.pdbx_seq_one_letter_code
_entity_poly.pdbx_strand_id
1 'polypeptide(L)'
;MLFTKASEYALLSLIYISQKETPQDVDSLALELDIPKSFLAKILQTLAKDGLLKSFKGAKGGFVLIKEPSQYTIKEIVNSAEKKDISVFECSGGTCPNNKEENCTLMPMLVNLQNKVDEFLDSITLEDIMKNNGKK
;
A
#
# COMPACT_ATOMS: atom_id res chain seq x y z
N MET A 1 7.09 -12.62 3.05
CA MET A 1 7.14 -11.36 3.82
C MET A 1 5.81 -10.67 3.67
N LEU A 2 5.28 -10.07 4.74
CA LEU A 2 3.96 -9.42 4.74
C LEU A 2 3.90 -8.24 3.77
N PHE A 3 4.95 -7.41 3.78
CA PHE A 3 5.15 -6.31 2.86
C PHE A 3 6.39 -6.57 2.00
N THR A 4 6.34 -6.12 0.74
CA THR A 4 7.49 -6.09 -0.16
C THR A 4 7.95 -4.66 -0.39
N LYS A 5 8.98 -4.50 -1.23
CA LYS A 5 9.39 -3.18 -1.73
C LYS A 5 8.27 -2.44 -2.45
N ALA A 6 7.28 -3.14 -3.02
CA ALA A 6 6.14 -2.49 -3.67
C ALA A 6 5.31 -1.69 -2.65
N SER A 7 4.98 -2.29 -1.49
CA SER A 7 4.28 -1.63 -0.38
C SER A 7 5.04 -0.40 0.14
N GLU A 8 6.35 -0.56 0.39
CA GLU A 8 7.21 0.53 0.87
C GLU A 8 7.23 1.71 -0.11
N TYR A 9 7.46 1.43 -1.39
CA TYR A 9 7.54 2.46 -2.42
C TYR A 9 6.19 3.12 -2.70
N ALA A 10 5.08 2.38 -2.59
CA ALA A 10 3.75 2.96 -2.66
C ALA A 10 3.51 3.98 -1.53
N LEU A 11 3.82 3.60 -0.28
CA LEU A 11 3.66 4.47 0.88
C LEU A 11 4.52 5.72 0.78
N LEU A 12 5.83 5.57 0.49
CA LEU A 12 6.74 6.70 0.31
C LEU A 12 6.27 7.65 -0.80
N SER A 13 5.79 7.11 -1.90
CA SER A 13 5.27 7.91 -3.02
C SER A 13 4.01 8.67 -2.63
N LEU A 14 3.06 8.03 -1.95
CA LEU A 14 1.82 8.70 -1.52
C LEU A 14 2.11 9.80 -0.49
N ILE A 15 3.02 9.55 0.46
CA ILE A 15 3.48 10.58 1.41
C ILE A 15 4.08 11.76 0.64
N TYR A 16 4.98 11.50 -0.31
CA TYR A 16 5.60 12.59 -1.08
C TYR A 16 4.57 13.36 -1.93
N ILE A 17 3.71 12.67 -2.68
CA ILE A 17 2.70 13.31 -3.52
C ILE A 17 1.71 14.13 -2.68
N SER A 18 1.35 13.66 -1.48
CA SER A 18 0.42 14.38 -0.59
C SER A 18 0.93 15.74 -0.12
N GLN A 19 2.24 15.99 -0.20
CA GLN A 19 2.88 17.24 0.22
C GLN A 19 3.04 18.23 -0.94
N LYS A 20 2.51 17.91 -2.13
CA LYS A 20 2.71 18.71 -3.35
C LYS A 20 1.38 19.25 -3.85
N GLU A 21 1.40 20.50 -4.28
CA GLU A 21 0.23 21.16 -4.88
C GLU A 21 0.08 20.84 -6.37
N THR A 22 1.12 20.34 -7.01
CA THR A 22 1.14 20.02 -8.45
C THR A 22 1.29 18.52 -8.69
N PRO A 23 0.81 17.99 -9.84
CA PRO A 23 1.08 16.61 -10.23
C PRO A 23 2.57 16.29 -10.21
N GLN A 24 2.91 15.10 -9.72
CA GLN A 24 4.30 14.63 -9.64
C GLN A 24 4.54 13.55 -10.69
N ASP A 25 5.49 13.79 -11.59
CA ASP A 25 5.85 12.81 -12.62
C ASP A 25 6.77 11.71 -12.05
N VAL A 26 6.85 10.59 -12.77
CA VAL A 26 7.60 9.41 -12.31
C VAL A 26 9.10 9.66 -12.30
N ASP A 27 9.63 10.48 -13.20
CA ASP A 27 11.06 10.78 -13.24
C ASP A 27 11.48 11.54 -11.97
N SER A 28 10.74 12.60 -11.63
CA SER A 28 10.96 13.38 -10.42
C SER A 28 10.84 12.53 -9.15
N LEU A 29 9.78 11.73 -9.04
CA LEU A 29 9.57 10.84 -7.88
C LEU A 29 10.67 9.78 -7.75
N ALA A 30 11.10 9.18 -8.87
CA ALA A 30 12.13 8.15 -8.87
C ALA A 30 13.48 8.69 -8.40
N LEU A 31 13.83 9.91 -8.82
CA LEU A 31 15.06 10.58 -8.39
C LEU A 31 15.00 10.97 -6.91
N GLU A 32 13.92 11.59 -6.48
CA GLU A 32 13.78 12.09 -5.11
C GLU A 32 13.74 10.97 -4.06
N LEU A 33 13.08 9.86 -4.39
CA LEU A 33 12.93 8.72 -3.48
C LEU A 33 14.03 7.65 -3.65
N ASP A 34 14.95 7.83 -4.60
CA ASP A 34 15.97 6.85 -4.99
C ASP A 34 15.38 5.46 -5.32
N ILE A 35 14.33 5.46 -6.17
CA ILE A 35 13.60 4.24 -6.56
C ILE A 35 13.78 3.99 -8.06
N PRO A 36 14.05 2.75 -8.50
CA PRO A 36 14.11 2.42 -9.93
C PRO A 36 12.83 2.85 -10.69
N LYS A 37 12.99 3.79 -11.63
CA LYS A 37 11.89 4.43 -12.38
C LYS A 37 10.86 3.44 -12.92
N SER A 38 11.32 2.37 -13.57
CA SER A 38 10.42 1.39 -14.21
C SER A 38 9.59 0.61 -13.20
N PHE A 39 10.11 0.41 -11.99
CA PHE A 39 9.39 -0.25 -10.91
C PHE A 39 8.39 0.71 -10.27
N LEU A 40 8.81 1.94 -9.97
CA LEU A 40 7.93 2.98 -9.46
C LEU A 40 6.77 3.28 -10.42
N ALA A 41 7.03 3.37 -11.72
CA ALA A 41 5.99 3.55 -12.74
C ALA A 41 4.89 2.50 -12.64
N LYS A 42 5.26 1.22 -12.47
CA LYS A 42 4.30 0.10 -12.35
C LYS A 42 3.45 0.22 -11.09
N ILE A 43 4.05 0.64 -9.98
CA ILE A 43 3.36 0.84 -8.70
C ILE A 43 2.35 1.99 -8.83
N LEU A 44 2.78 3.17 -9.30
CA LEU A 44 1.91 4.34 -9.48
C LEU A 44 0.77 4.09 -10.47
N GLN A 45 1.03 3.33 -11.54
CA GLN A 45 -0.01 2.92 -12.48
C GLN A 45 -1.04 1.98 -11.84
N THR A 46 -0.59 1.07 -10.97
CA THR A 46 -1.49 0.16 -10.25
C THR A 46 -2.38 0.95 -9.29
N LEU A 47 -1.77 1.82 -8.47
CA LEU A 47 -2.49 2.70 -7.56
C LEU A 47 -3.48 3.62 -8.29
N ALA A 48 -3.12 4.13 -9.48
CA ALA A 48 -4.02 4.94 -10.28
C ALA A 48 -5.19 4.13 -10.87
N LYS A 49 -4.94 2.88 -11.28
CA LYS A 49 -5.97 1.97 -11.78
C LYS A 49 -6.98 1.60 -10.69
N ASP A 50 -6.49 1.39 -9.48
CA ASP A 50 -7.30 1.03 -8.31
C ASP A 50 -7.99 2.26 -7.68
N GLY A 51 -7.80 3.44 -8.27
CA GLY A 51 -8.47 4.66 -7.84
C GLY A 51 -7.86 5.29 -6.59
N LEU A 52 -6.60 5.02 -6.25
CA LEU A 52 -5.91 5.73 -5.18
C LEU A 52 -5.26 7.03 -5.69
N LEU A 53 -4.82 7.04 -6.95
CA LEU A 53 -4.20 8.18 -7.61
C LEU A 53 -4.95 8.54 -8.90
N LYS A 54 -4.80 9.79 -9.33
CA LYS A 54 -5.19 10.22 -10.68
C LYS A 54 -3.95 10.56 -11.49
N SER A 55 -3.89 10.03 -12.71
CA SER A 55 -2.78 10.23 -13.63
C SER A 55 -3.15 11.25 -14.72
N PHE A 56 -2.31 12.27 -14.88
CA PHE A 56 -2.39 13.26 -15.94
C PHE A 56 -1.28 13.04 -16.97
N LYS A 57 -1.62 13.19 -18.25
CA LYS A 57 -0.66 13.08 -19.37
C LYS A 57 -0.07 14.45 -19.75
N GLY A 58 1.07 14.42 -20.43
CA GLY A 58 1.73 15.61 -20.98
C GLY A 58 2.92 16.11 -20.15
N ALA A 59 3.56 17.19 -20.60
CA ALA A 59 4.81 17.70 -20.01
C ALA A 59 4.68 18.21 -18.57
N LYS A 60 3.47 18.57 -18.13
CA LYS A 60 3.14 18.92 -16.73
C LYS A 60 2.21 17.88 -16.09
N GLY A 61 2.22 16.67 -16.65
CA GLY A 61 1.46 15.53 -16.15
C GLY A 61 2.10 14.92 -14.90
N GLY A 62 1.56 13.80 -14.46
CA GLY A 62 2.01 13.13 -13.24
C GLY A 62 0.85 12.56 -12.44
N PHE A 63 1.11 12.25 -11.18
CA PHE A 63 0.15 11.65 -10.26
C PHE A 63 -0.24 12.62 -9.15
N VAL A 64 -1.50 12.57 -8.75
CA VAL A 64 -2.06 13.27 -7.58
C VAL A 64 -2.93 12.31 -6.77
N LEU A 65 -3.08 12.59 -5.47
CA LEU A 65 -4.11 11.94 -4.65
C LEU A 65 -5.51 12.33 -5.16
N ILE A 66 -6.46 11.42 -5.02
CA ILE A 66 -7.87 11.64 -5.40
C ILE A 66 -8.79 11.90 -4.20
N LYS A 67 -8.29 11.58 -2.99
CA LYS A 67 -8.95 11.75 -1.70
C LYS A 67 -8.01 12.51 -0.76
N GLU A 68 -8.49 12.95 0.40
CA GLU A 68 -7.62 13.49 1.45
C GLU A 68 -6.78 12.38 2.09
N PRO A 69 -5.54 12.64 2.58
CA PRO A 69 -4.70 11.63 3.22
C PRO A 69 -5.37 10.85 4.37
N SER A 70 -6.31 11.48 5.09
CA SER A 70 -7.07 10.85 6.18
C SER A 70 -8.09 9.81 5.71
N GLN A 71 -8.32 9.70 4.40
CA GLN A 71 -9.26 8.76 3.79
C GLN A 71 -8.58 7.55 3.15
N TYR A 72 -7.26 7.44 3.24
CA TYR A 72 -6.51 6.29 2.78
C TYR A 72 -6.08 5.47 3.99
N THR A 73 -6.61 4.26 4.14
CA THR A 73 -6.07 3.34 5.14
C THR A 73 -4.77 2.75 4.62
N ILE A 74 -3.88 2.32 5.53
CA ILE A 74 -2.65 1.64 5.12
C ILE A 74 -3.01 0.38 4.36
N LYS A 75 -3.98 -0.41 4.86
CA LYS A 75 -4.46 -1.62 4.20
C LYS A 75 -4.85 -1.41 2.74
N GLU A 76 -5.59 -0.35 2.42
CA GLU A 76 -5.99 -0.02 1.04
C GLU A 76 -4.75 0.19 0.15
N ILE A 77 -3.78 0.97 0.62
CA ILE A 77 -2.56 1.29 -0.13
C ILE A 77 -1.75 0.03 -0.38
N VAL A 78 -1.52 -0.77 0.66
CA VAL A 78 -0.64 -1.93 0.57
C VAL A 78 -1.28 -3.07 -0.24
N ASN A 79 -2.59 -3.31 -0.12
CA ASN A 79 -3.29 -4.30 -0.94
C ASN A 79 -3.24 -3.94 -2.43
N SER A 80 -3.41 -2.65 -2.78
CA SER A 80 -3.26 -2.19 -4.16
C SER A 80 -1.83 -2.38 -4.68
N ALA A 81 -0.82 -1.99 -3.89
CA ALA A 81 0.59 -2.12 -4.28
C ALA A 81 1.02 -3.59 -4.51
N GLU A 82 0.56 -4.51 -3.66
CA GLU A 82 0.83 -5.94 -3.75
C GLU A 82 -0.06 -6.67 -4.76
N LYS A 83 -1.13 -6.01 -5.25
CA LYS A 83 -2.16 -6.56 -6.16
C LYS A 83 -2.91 -7.77 -5.60
N LYS A 84 -2.98 -7.86 -4.29
CA LYS A 84 -3.67 -8.92 -3.55
C LYS A 84 -3.93 -8.46 -2.12
N ASP A 85 -4.87 -9.12 -1.46
CA ASP A 85 -5.01 -8.96 -0.02
C ASP A 85 -3.76 -9.48 0.69
N ILE A 86 -3.32 -8.71 1.67
CA ILE A 86 -2.15 -9.05 2.46
C ILE A 86 -2.50 -10.16 3.44
N SER A 87 -1.65 -11.18 3.44
CA SER A 87 -1.81 -12.36 4.28
C SER A 87 -0.56 -12.59 5.10
N VAL A 88 -0.71 -12.78 6.41
CA VAL A 88 0.40 -13.10 7.32
C VAL A 88 0.98 -14.47 6.98
N PHE A 89 0.10 -15.43 6.67
CA PHE A 89 0.43 -16.77 6.19
C PHE A 89 -0.50 -17.16 5.05
N GLU A 90 -0.15 -18.15 4.22
CA GLU A 90 -1.02 -18.58 3.12
C GLU A 90 -2.38 -19.10 3.61
N CYS A 91 -2.42 -19.77 4.77
CA CYS A 91 -3.66 -20.28 5.35
C CYS A 91 -4.38 -19.31 6.29
N SER A 92 -3.84 -18.11 6.52
CA SER A 92 -4.47 -17.14 7.44
C SER A 92 -5.74 -16.50 6.86
N GLY A 93 -5.98 -16.64 5.55
CA GLY A 93 -7.24 -16.28 4.89
C GLY A 93 -8.36 -17.32 5.02
N GLY A 94 -8.19 -18.37 5.84
CA GLY A 94 -9.23 -19.37 6.12
C GLY A 94 -9.27 -20.58 5.19
N THR A 95 -8.37 -20.65 4.20
CA THR A 95 -8.25 -21.80 3.29
C THR A 95 -6.90 -22.48 3.50
N CYS A 96 -6.86 -23.79 3.66
CA CYS A 96 -5.61 -24.53 3.78
C CYS A 96 -5.04 -24.83 2.38
N PRO A 97 -3.77 -24.51 2.08
CA PRO A 97 -3.15 -24.87 0.79
C PRO A 97 -3.18 -26.37 0.47
N ASN A 98 -3.26 -27.21 1.51
CA ASN A 98 -3.29 -28.67 1.39
C ASN A 98 -4.69 -29.29 1.56
N ASN A 99 -5.76 -28.48 1.65
CA ASN A 99 -7.14 -28.94 1.90
C ASN A 99 -7.27 -29.87 3.13
N LYS A 100 -6.59 -29.51 4.24
CA LYS A 100 -6.61 -30.25 5.52
C LYS A 100 -7.10 -29.38 6.67
N GLU A 101 -8.08 -28.52 6.40
CA GLU A 101 -8.66 -27.56 7.34
C GLU A 101 -9.17 -28.25 8.62
N GLU A 102 -9.90 -29.35 8.45
CA GLU A 102 -10.59 -30.06 9.54
C GLU A 102 -9.64 -30.60 10.63
N ASN A 103 -8.37 -30.85 10.28
CA ASN A 103 -7.36 -31.39 11.19
C ASN A 103 -6.28 -30.37 11.57
N CYS A 104 -6.38 -29.13 11.10
CA CYS A 104 -5.36 -28.11 11.31
C CYS A 104 -5.63 -27.29 12.57
N THR A 105 -4.95 -27.63 13.67
CA THR A 105 -5.08 -26.92 14.95
C THR A 105 -4.43 -25.53 14.94
N LEU A 106 -3.54 -25.25 13.99
CA LEU A 106 -2.85 -23.96 13.86
C LEU A 106 -3.70 -22.90 13.15
N MET A 107 -4.56 -23.29 12.21
CA MET A 107 -5.29 -22.37 11.34
C MET A 107 -6.17 -21.36 12.11
N PRO A 108 -6.96 -21.74 13.13
CA PRO A 108 -7.76 -20.79 13.89
C PRO A 108 -6.93 -19.67 14.54
N MET A 109 -5.74 -20.01 15.05
CA MET A 109 -4.81 -19.03 15.62
C MET A 109 -4.27 -18.07 14.55
N LEU A 110 -3.94 -18.58 13.36
CA LEU A 110 -3.45 -17.77 12.24
C LEU A 110 -4.53 -16.85 11.65
N VAL A 111 -5.78 -17.31 11.56
CA VAL A 111 -6.93 -16.48 11.16
C VAL A 111 -7.15 -15.36 12.17
N ASN A 112 -7.07 -15.66 13.47
CA ASN A 112 -7.17 -14.62 14.51
C ASN A 112 -6.01 -13.61 14.44
N LEU A 113 -4.79 -14.05 14.12
CA LEU A 113 -3.66 -13.15 13.88
C LEU A 113 -3.89 -12.26 12.66
N GLN A 114 -4.41 -12.80 11.56
CA GLN A 114 -4.78 -12.04 10.37
C GLN A 114 -5.78 -10.93 10.72
N ASN A 115 -6.85 -11.26 11.43
CA ASN A 115 -7.88 -10.28 11.81
C ASN A 115 -7.28 -9.10 12.58
N LYS A 116 -6.36 -9.37 13.52
CA LYS A 116 -5.68 -8.31 14.28
C LYS A 116 -4.76 -7.45 13.40
N VAL A 117 -4.08 -8.06 12.43
CA VAL A 117 -3.24 -7.31 11.47
C VAL A 117 -4.12 -6.44 10.58
N ASP A 118 -5.22 -6.98 10.07
CA ASP A 118 -6.19 -6.27 9.26
C ASP A 118 -6.78 -5.08 10.01
N GLU A 119 -7.28 -5.29 11.23
CA GLU A 119 -7.81 -4.22 12.09
C GLU A 119 -6.77 -3.12 12.33
N PHE A 120 -5.52 -3.49 12.59
CA PHE A 120 -4.45 -2.52 12.77
C PHE A 120 -4.18 -1.69 11.50
N LEU A 121 -4.05 -2.35 10.33
CA LEU A 121 -3.79 -1.66 9.07
C LEU A 121 -4.97 -0.83 8.57
N ASP A 122 -6.20 -1.22 8.89
CA ASP A 122 -7.42 -0.45 8.62
C ASP A 122 -7.56 0.76 9.55
N SER A 123 -7.04 0.67 10.78
CA SER A 123 -7.13 1.76 11.78
C SER A 123 -6.15 2.92 11.55
N ILE A 124 -5.13 2.74 10.70
CA ILE A 124 -4.10 3.74 10.45
C ILE A 124 -4.32 4.33 9.06
N THR A 125 -4.24 5.65 8.96
CA THR A 125 -4.35 6.37 7.71
C THR A 125 -2.99 6.87 7.20
N LEU A 126 -2.93 7.26 5.93
CA LEU A 126 -1.78 7.96 5.37
C LEU A 126 -1.47 9.25 6.15
N GLU A 127 -2.51 9.97 6.58
CA GLU A 127 -2.36 11.19 7.39
C GLU A 127 -1.69 10.90 8.74
N ASP A 128 -2.03 9.79 9.39
CA ASP A 128 -1.42 9.41 10.67
C ASP A 128 0.08 9.19 10.53
N ILE A 129 0.51 8.53 9.45
CA ILE A 129 1.95 8.35 9.15
C ILE A 129 2.62 9.71 8.92
N MET A 130 1.98 10.60 8.15
CA MET A 130 2.52 11.94 7.87
C MET A 130 2.68 12.79 9.15
N LYS A 131 1.73 12.68 10.09
CA LYS A 131 1.75 13.40 11.37
C LYS A 131 2.74 12.81 12.37
N ASN A 132 3.09 11.53 12.24
CA ASN A 132 4.04 10.85 13.14
C ASN A 132 5.51 11.16 12.83
N ASN A 133 5.78 12.15 11.98
CA ASN A 133 7.11 12.73 11.76
C ASN A 133 7.60 13.46 13.02
N GLY A 134 8.12 12.73 14.01
CA GLY A 134 9.02 13.30 15.02
C GLY A 134 8.82 12.97 16.49
N LYS A 135 8.10 11.91 16.88
CA LYS A 135 8.27 11.38 18.25
C LYS A 135 9.29 10.25 18.26
N LYS A 136 10.57 10.65 18.36
CA LYS A 136 11.59 9.83 19.01
C LYS A 136 11.23 9.62 20.48
#